data_AF-U2HT55-F1
#
_entry.id   AF-U2HT55-F1
#
_cell.length_a   1.000
_cell.length_b   1.000
_cell.length_c   1.000
_cell.angle_alpha   90.00
_cell.angle_beta   90.00
_cell.angle_gamma   90.00
#
_symmetry.space_group_name_H-M   'P 1'
#
loop_
_entity.id
_entity.type
_entity.pdbx_description
1 polymer ?
#
loop_
_entity_poly.entity_id
_entity_poly.type
_entity_poly.pdbx_seq_one_letter_code
_entity_poly.pdbx_strand_id
1 'polypeptide(L)'
;MPKPLRSKDKNGEPFARPPEIDACLQRLESIDAATRLQAFTVASRKSDGYVPSEALTYFLRRAHATGAKDEFKQLFGLLMKRVGQSLFASIPDSRMAGAQDIREEVMSRFAERIAKDCSGRFAMLDFFEVRFDLGML
;
A
#
# COMPACT_ATOMS: atom_id res chain seq x y z
N MET A 1 6.34 -9.48 -15.35
CA MET A 1 6.42 -8.00 -15.46
C MET A 1 5.13 -7.42 -14.92
N PRO A 2 5.20 -6.46 -13.99
CA PRO A 2 4.02 -5.90 -13.37
C PRO A 2 3.15 -5.15 -14.40
N LYS A 3 1.82 -5.24 -14.25
CA LYS A 3 0.88 -4.58 -15.18
C LYS A 3 1.13 -3.06 -15.18
N PRO A 4 1.02 -2.38 -16.34
CA PRO A 4 1.11 -0.92 -16.41
C PRO A 4 0.06 -0.24 -15.53
N LEU A 5 0.40 0.93 -14.98
CA LEU A 5 -0.54 1.77 -14.25
C LEU A 5 -1.51 2.44 -15.24
N ARG A 6 -2.74 2.72 -14.78
CA ARG A 6 -3.80 3.31 -15.62
C ARG A 6 -3.79 4.83 -15.55
N SER A 7 -3.37 5.39 -14.42
CA SER A 7 -3.30 6.82 -14.17
C SER A 7 -2.23 7.53 -14.99
N LYS A 8 -2.50 8.80 -15.30
CA LYS A 8 -1.59 9.73 -15.97
C LYS A 8 -1.32 10.94 -15.08
N ASP A 9 -0.15 11.54 -15.25
CA ASP A 9 0.22 12.78 -14.56
C ASP A 9 -0.48 14.01 -15.16
N LYS A 10 -0.20 15.18 -14.58
CA LYS A 10 -0.75 16.47 -15.03
C LYS A 10 -0.36 16.84 -16.47
N ASN A 11 0.67 16.21 -17.03
CA ASN A 11 1.14 16.40 -18.39
C ASN A 11 0.58 15.34 -19.35
N GLY A 12 -0.22 14.39 -18.85
CA GLY A 12 -0.78 13.29 -19.63
C GLY A 12 0.16 12.08 -19.79
N GLU A 13 1.31 12.09 -19.12
CA GLU A 13 2.28 10.99 -19.14
C GLU A 13 1.81 9.86 -18.22
N PRO A 14 1.91 8.58 -18.64
CA PRO A 14 1.56 7.46 -17.78
C PRO A 14 2.36 7.47 -16.48
N PHE A 15 1.70 7.17 -15.38
CA PHE A 15 2.41 6.88 -14.14
C PHE A 15 3.34 5.68 -14.34
N ALA A 16 4.58 5.84 -13.91
CA ALA A 16 5.58 4.78 -13.88
C ALA A 16 6.00 4.52 -12.44
N ARG A 17 6.11 3.22 -12.09
CA ARG A 17 6.70 2.84 -10.81
C ARG A 17 8.19 3.20 -10.85
N PRO A 18 8.77 3.65 -9.73
CA PRO A 18 10.22 3.80 -9.65
C PRO A 18 10.93 2.47 -9.96
N PRO A 19 12.10 2.46 -10.63
CA PRO A 19 12.80 1.23 -11.01
C PRO A 19 13.08 0.28 -9.84
N GLU A 20 13.35 0.82 -8.65
CA GLU A 20 13.54 0.07 -7.42
C GLU A 20 12.29 -0.68 -6.97
N ILE A 21 11.10 -0.12 -7.21
CA ILE A 21 9.83 -0.78 -6.92
C ILE A 21 9.61 -1.91 -7.92
N ASP A 22 9.84 -1.68 -9.23
CA ASP A 22 9.70 -2.73 -10.24
C ASP A 22 10.65 -3.91 -9.99
N ALA A 23 11.91 -3.64 -9.63
CA ALA A 23 12.87 -4.68 -9.24
C ALA A 23 12.41 -5.46 -8.00
N CYS A 24 11.85 -4.76 -7.01
CA CYS A 24 11.28 -5.39 -5.82
C CYS A 24 10.08 -6.29 -6.17
N LEU A 25 9.19 -5.82 -7.06
CA LEU A 25 8.05 -6.60 -7.53
C LEU A 25 8.50 -7.87 -8.24
N GLN A 26 9.47 -7.79 -9.16
CA GLN A 26 10.00 -8.95 -9.86
C GLN A 26 10.54 -10.01 -8.90
N ARG A 27 11.31 -9.59 -7.87
CA ARG A 27 11.82 -10.48 -6.82
C ARG A 27 10.70 -11.12 -5.99
N LEU A 28 9.62 -10.40 -5.72
CA LEU A 28 8.48 -10.92 -4.95
C LEU A 28 7.53 -11.80 -5.79
N GLU A 29 7.56 -11.66 -7.12
CA GLU A 29 6.85 -12.53 -8.06
C GLU A 29 7.55 -13.88 -8.24
N SER A 30 8.87 -13.94 -8.06
CA SER A 30 9.65 -15.19 -8.21
C SER A 30 9.59 -16.12 -6.99
N ILE A 31 8.96 -15.68 -5.90
CA ILE A 31 8.78 -16.46 -4.66
C ILE A 31 7.31 -16.80 -4.43
N ASP A 32 7.07 -17.83 -3.62
CA ASP A 32 5.72 -18.26 -3.27
C ASP A 32 4.98 -17.25 -2.39
N ALA A 33 3.65 -17.39 -2.31
CA ALA A 33 2.78 -16.47 -1.60
C ALA A 33 3.07 -16.40 -0.09
N ALA A 34 3.43 -17.50 0.56
CA ALA A 34 3.68 -17.54 1.99
C ALA A 34 4.98 -16.81 2.33
N THR A 35 6.06 -17.06 1.56
CA THR A 35 7.33 -16.34 1.71
C THR A 35 7.16 -14.83 1.44
N ARG A 36 6.38 -14.47 0.43
CA ARG A 36 6.05 -13.07 0.15
C ARG A 36 5.29 -12.40 1.30
N LEU A 37 4.29 -13.08 1.87
CA LEU A 37 3.54 -12.58 3.02
C LEU A 37 4.45 -12.35 4.23
N GLN A 38 5.37 -13.27 4.52
CA GLN A 38 6.37 -13.08 5.57
C GLN A 38 7.24 -11.84 5.30
N ALA A 39 7.69 -11.63 4.08
CA ALA A 39 8.50 -10.45 3.74
C ALA A 39 7.79 -9.12 4.03
N PHE A 40 6.46 -9.06 3.87
CA PHE A 40 5.67 -7.86 4.19
C PHE A 40 5.53 -7.60 5.70
N THR A 41 5.76 -8.59 6.56
CA THR A 41 5.67 -8.42 8.03
C THR A 41 6.78 -7.56 8.62
N VAL A 42 7.89 -7.38 7.90
CA VAL A 42 8.98 -6.49 8.31
C VAL A 42 8.46 -5.05 8.36
N ALA A 43 8.37 -4.50 9.58
CA ALA A 43 7.71 -3.22 9.83
C ALA A 43 8.66 -2.01 9.72
N SER A 44 9.95 -2.20 10.00
CA SER A 44 10.92 -1.10 10.03
C SER A 44 11.54 -0.86 8.66
N ARG A 45 11.40 0.35 8.13
CA ARG A 45 12.05 0.80 6.89
C ARG A 45 13.58 0.73 6.91
N LYS A 46 14.16 0.73 8.10
CA LYS A 46 15.62 0.65 8.30
C LYS A 46 16.16 -0.78 8.28
N SER A 47 15.27 -1.78 8.20
CA SER A 47 15.68 -3.18 8.12
C SER A 47 15.97 -3.56 6.68
N ASP A 48 17.06 -4.30 6.44
CA ASP A 48 17.47 -4.79 5.12
C ASP A 48 16.40 -5.68 4.45
N GLY A 49 15.50 -6.26 5.23
CA GLY A 49 14.37 -7.07 4.74
C GLY A 49 13.09 -6.28 4.46
N TYR A 50 13.10 -4.95 4.61
CA TYR A 50 11.88 -4.16 4.45
C TYR A 50 11.41 -4.11 3.00
N VAL A 51 10.19 -4.58 2.78
CA VAL A 51 9.51 -4.42 1.50
C VAL A 51 8.69 -3.12 1.50
N PRO A 52 8.82 -2.24 0.48
CA PRO A 52 8.02 -1.01 0.37
C PRO A 52 6.51 -1.24 0.32
N SER A 53 5.73 -0.24 0.75
CA SER A 53 4.26 -0.33 0.78
C SER A 53 3.65 -0.20 -0.62
N GLU A 54 4.37 0.38 -1.57
CA GLU A 54 4.08 0.36 -3.00
C GLU A 54 3.94 -1.08 -3.51
N ALA A 55 4.91 -1.94 -3.15
CA ALA A 55 4.88 -3.36 -3.51
C ALA A 55 3.71 -4.08 -2.83
N LEU A 56 3.45 -3.80 -1.54
CA LEU A 56 2.30 -4.35 -0.82
C LEU A 56 0.98 -4.00 -1.50
N THR A 57 0.85 -2.77 -1.97
CA THR A 57 -0.33 -2.25 -2.68
C THR A 57 -0.55 -2.96 -4.01
N TYR A 58 0.52 -3.18 -4.78
CA TYR A 58 0.47 -3.97 -6.01
C TYR A 58 -0.09 -5.38 -5.77
N PHE A 59 0.43 -6.09 -4.77
CA PHE A 59 -0.05 -7.45 -4.47
C PHE A 59 -1.46 -7.46 -3.91
N LEU A 60 -1.87 -6.44 -3.15
CA LEU A 60 -3.25 -6.28 -2.69
C LEU A 60 -4.21 -6.16 -3.89
N ARG A 61 -3.90 -5.28 -4.85
CA ARG A 61 -4.68 -5.11 -6.06
C ARG A 61 -4.72 -6.39 -6.89
N ARG A 62 -3.58 -7.08 -7.02
CA ARG A 62 -3.49 -8.35 -7.75
C ARG A 62 -4.40 -9.40 -7.13
N ALA A 63 -4.34 -9.58 -5.80
CA ALA A 63 -5.17 -10.53 -5.08
C ALA A 63 -6.67 -10.22 -5.25
N HIS A 64 -7.05 -8.94 -5.24
CA HIS A 64 -8.41 -8.53 -5.56
C HIS A 64 -8.81 -8.92 -6.99
N ALA A 65 -7.96 -8.60 -7.98
CA ALA A 65 -8.23 -8.87 -9.40
C ALA A 65 -8.31 -10.36 -9.74
N THR A 66 -7.61 -11.23 -9.01
CA THR A 66 -7.66 -12.69 -9.19
C THR A 66 -8.69 -13.38 -8.29
N GLY A 67 -9.43 -12.63 -7.47
CA GLY A 67 -10.41 -13.19 -6.54
C GLY A 67 -9.80 -13.96 -5.36
N ALA A 68 -8.51 -13.78 -5.07
CA ALA A 68 -7.80 -14.45 -3.97
C ALA A 68 -8.13 -13.79 -2.61
N LYS A 69 -9.33 -14.07 -2.09
CA LYS A 69 -9.91 -13.40 -0.91
C LYS A 69 -9.04 -13.52 0.35
N ASP A 70 -8.43 -14.68 0.59
CA ASP A 70 -7.60 -14.91 1.78
C ASP A 70 -6.28 -14.13 1.72
N GLU A 71 -5.59 -14.16 0.57
CA GLU A 71 -4.38 -13.36 0.35
C GLU A 71 -4.70 -11.87 0.45
N PHE A 72 -5.82 -11.42 -0.14
CA PHE A 72 -6.27 -10.04 -0.03
C PHE A 72 -6.47 -9.62 1.43
N LYS A 73 -7.19 -10.42 2.23
CA LYS A 73 -7.44 -10.11 3.65
C LYS A 73 -6.15 -9.97 4.45
N GLN A 74 -5.18 -10.85 4.21
CA GLN A 74 -3.89 -10.82 4.89
C GLN A 74 -3.06 -9.59 4.48
N LEU A 75 -2.97 -9.30 3.19
CA LEU A 75 -2.25 -8.12 2.68
C LEU A 75 -2.91 -6.82 3.15
N PHE A 76 -4.25 -6.77 3.17
CA PHE A 76 -5.01 -5.63 3.68
C PHE A 76 -4.72 -5.36 5.16
N GLY A 77 -4.71 -6.41 5.99
CA GLY A 77 -4.35 -6.29 7.41
C GLY A 77 -2.92 -5.76 7.62
N LEU A 78 -1.96 -6.23 6.83
CA LEU A 78 -0.57 -5.74 6.86
C LEU A 78 -0.47 -4.27 6.44
N LEU A 79 -1.21 -3.89 5.40
CA LEU A 79 -1.25 -2.51 4.92
C LEU A 79 -1.82 -1.58 6.00
N MET A 80 -2.97 -1.94 6.58
CA MET A 80 -3.61 -1.17 7.65
C MET A 80 -2.69 -1.05 8.87
N LYS A 81 -1.95 -2.10 9.22
CA LYS A 81 -0.96 -2.03 10.31
C LYS A 81 0.14 -1.01 10.03
N ARG A 82 0.70 -0.99 8.82
CA ARG A 82 1.76 -0.03 8.43
C ARG A 82 1.25 1.41 8.40
N VAL A 83 0.04 1.61 7.86
CA VAL A 83 -0.65 2.90 7.82
C VAL A 83 -0.87 3.40 9.25
N GLY A 84 -1.42 2.57 10.13
CA GLY A 84 -1.62 2.90 11.54
C GLY A 84 -0.31 3.29 12.25
N GLN A 85 0.77 2.55 12.04
CA GLN A 85 2.10 2.88 12.59
C GLN A 85 2.61 4.23 12.10
N SER A 86 2.43 4.54 10.81
CA SER A 86 2.78 5.84 10.23
C SER A 86 1.98 6.96 10.88
N LEU A 87 0.67 6.76 11.05
CA LEU A 87 -0.21 7.74 11.68
C LEU A 87 0.13 7.98 13.16
N PHE A 88 0.52 6.95 13.91
CA PHE A 88 1.00 7.12 15.29
C PHE A 88 2.26 7.98 15.36
N ALA A 89 3.17 7.85 14.39
CA ALA A 89 4.38 8.67 14.32
C ALA A 89 4.08 10.12 13.93
N SER A 90 3.17 10.34 12.98
CA SER A 90 2.80 11.67 12.47
C SER A 90 1.84 12.43 13.38
N ILE A 91 0.97 11.70 14.09
CA ILE A 91 -0.11 12.23 14.94
C ILE A 91 0.05 11.63 16.34
N PRO A 92 1.06 12.06 17.12
CA PRO A 92 1.30 11.51 18.45
C PRO A 92 0.32 12.09 19.48
N ASP A 93 -0.08 11.28 20.46
CA ASP A 93 -1.01 11.68 21.53
C ASP A 93 -0.49 12.88 22.35
N SER A 94 0.83 13.03 22.45
CA SER A 94 1.47 14.10 23.20
C SER A 94 1.34 15.49 22.56
N ARG A 95 0.94 15.59 21.30
CA ARG A 95 0.90 16.88 20.56
C ARG A 95 -0.52 17.36 20.26
N MET A 96 -1.55 16.53 20.41
CA MET A 96 -2.89 16.89 19.97
C MET A 96 -3.96 16.15 20.78
N ALA A 97 -4.91 16.90 21.35
CA ALA A 97 -6.10 16.32 21.96
C ALA A 97 -6.96 15.66 20.86
N GLY A 98 -7.51 14.47 21.13
CA GLY A 98 -8.27 13.71 20.14
C GLY A 98 -7.42 13.05 19.04
N ALA A 99 -6.10 12.92 19.24
CA ALA A 99 -5.22 12.25 18.28
C ALA A 99 -5.68 10.83 17.93
N GLN A 100 -6.23 10.08 18.90
CA GLN A 100 -6.82 8.76 18.65
C GLN A 100 -7.98 8.84 17.65
N ASP A 101 -8.99 9.67 17.90
CA ASP A 101 -10.17 9.81 17.05
C ASP A 101 -9.78 10.23 15.62
N ILE A 102 -8.80 11.13 15.50
CA ILE A 102 -8.27 11.57 14.21
C ILE A 102 -7.59 10.41 13.48
N ARG A 103 -6.76 9.60 14.16
CA ARG A 103 -6.14 8.43 13.54
C ARG A 103 -7.18 7.41 13.09
N GLU A 104 -8.22 7.17 13.89
CA GLU A 104 -9.32 6.25 13.56
C GLU A 104 -10.11 6.72 12.32
N GLU A 105 -10.41 8.02 12.24
CA GLU A 105 -11.09 8.62 11.09
C GLU A 105 -10.24 8.52 9.82
N VAL A 106 -8.93 8.84 9.91
CA VAL A 106 -8.01 8.72 8.76
C VAL A 106 -7.91 7.27 8.30
N MET A 107 -7.81 6.31 9.23
CA MET A 107 -7.80 4.88 8.93
C MET A 107 -9.10 4.42 8.24
N SER A 108 -10.25 4.91 8.71
CA SER A 108 -11.56 4.59 8.14
C SER A 108 -11.70 5.11 6.71
N ARG A 109 -11.31 6.38 6.47
CA ARG A 109 -11.30 6.97 5.13
C ARG A 109 -10.32 6.25 4.19
N PHE A 110 -9.17 5.83 4.70
CA PHE A 110 -8.21 5.05 3.93
C PHE A 110 -8.82 3.72 3.47
N ALA A 111 -9.43 2.96 4.39
CA ALA A 111 -10.12 1.70 4.05
C ALA A 111 -11.24 1.90 3.02
N GLU A 112 -12.04 2.95 3.17
CA GLU A 112 -13.12 3.27 2.22
C GLU A 112 -12.57 3.57 0.81
N ARG A 113 -11.45 4.30 0.72
CA ARG A 113 -10.77 4.60 -0.55
C ARG A 113 -10.26 3.34 -1.23
N ILE A 114 -9.67 2.41 -0.48
CA ILE A 114 -9.26 1.10 -1.02
C ILE A 114 -10.46 0.33 -1.56
N ALA A 115 -11.58 0.31 -0.84
CA ALA A 115 -12.81 -0.35 -1.28
C ALA A 115 -13.37 0.26 -2.57
N LYS A 116 -13.35 1.61 -2.69
CA LYS A 116 -13.77 2.32 -3.90
C LYS A 116 -12.88 1.99 -5.11
N ASP A 117 -11.56 1.91 -4.92
CA ASP A 117 -10.62 1.50 -5.98
C ASP A 117 -10.87 0.06 -6.43
N CYS A 118 -11.06 -0.85 -5.47
CA CYS A 118 -11.43 -2.25 -5.74
C CYS A 118 -12.72 -2.36 -6.57
N SER A 119 -13.69 -1.46 -6.36
CA SER A 119 -14.93 -1.40 -7.16
C SER A 119 -14.76 -0.77 -8.56
N GLY A 120 -13.53 -0.39 -8.96
CA GLY A 120 -13.22 0.20 -10.26
C GLY A 120 -13.60 1.68 -10.40
N ARG A 121 -14.05 2.33 -9.31
CA ARG A 121 -14.53 3.72 -9.31
C ARG A 121 -13.41 4.75 -9.17
N PHE A 122 -12.21 4.32 -8.80
CA PHE A 122 -11.06 5.18 -8.57
C PHE A 122 -9.79 4.45 -8.99
N ALA A 123 -8.76 5.18 -9.41
CA ALA A 123 -7.42 4.66 -9.71
C ALA A 123 -6.40 5.13 -8.66
N MET A 124 -6.83 5.22 -7.40
CA MET A 124 -6.02 5.75 -6.30
C MET A 124 -4.84 4.84 -6.01
N LEU A 125 -5.04 3.53 -6.13
CA LEU A 125 -3.99 2.54 -5.91
C LEU A 125 -2.84 2.71 -6.91
N ASP A 126 -3.05 3.37 -8.07
CA ASP A 126 -1.94 3.66 -8.99
C ASP A 126 -0.99 4.69 -8.39
N PHE A 127 -1.51 5.67 -7.66
CA PHE A 127 -0.69 6.65 -6.97
C PHE A 127 0.09 6.01 -5.81
N PHE A 128 -0.57 5.14 -5.04
CA PHE A 128 0.08 4.40 -3.95
C PHE A 128 1.13 3.40 -4.42
N GLU A 129 1.04 2.91 -5.66
CA GLU A 129 2.09 2.08 -6.27
C GLU A 129 3.29 2.89 -6.81
N VAL A 130 3.14 4.21 -6.97
CA VAL A 130 4.23 5.11 -7.40
C VAL A 130 4.92 5.77 -6.21
N ARG A 131 4.14 6.34 -5.29
CA ARG A 131 4.62 7.00 -4.07
C ARG A 131 3.62 6.81 -2.94
N PHE A 132 3.81 5.77 -2.15
CA PHE A 132 2.92 5.46 -1.04
C PHE A 132 2.92 6.58 0.02
N ASP A 133 4.10 7.13 0.30
CA ASP A 133 4.30 8.12 1.36
C ASP A 133 3.62 9.46 1.09
N LEU A 134 3.55 9.89 -0.18
CA LEU A 134 2.85 11.12 -0.52
C LEU A 134 1.33 10.95 -0.52
N GLY A 135 0.82 9.72 -0.60
CA GLY A 135 -0.63 9.44 -0.53
C GLY A 135 -1.16 9.38 0.90
N MET A 136 -0.26 9.43 1.88
CA MET A 136 -0.52 9.35 3.31
C MET A 136 -0.51 10.71 4.02
N LEU A 137 -0.04 11.77 3.35
CA LEU A 137 0.05 13.15 3.84
C LEU A 137 -1.16 13.99 3.43
#